data_AF-A0A1M7RY32-F1
#
_entry.id   AF-A0A1M7RY32-F1
#
_cell.length_a   1.000
_cell.length_b   1.000
_cell.length_c   1.000
_cell.angle_alpha   90.00
_cell.angle_beta   90.00
_cell.angle_gamma   90.00
#
_symmetry.space_group_name_H-M   'P 1'
#
loop_
_entity.id
_entity.type
_entity.pdbx_description
1 polymer ?
#
loop_
_entity_poly.entity_id
_entity_poly.type
_entity_poly.pdbx_seq_one_letter_code
_entity_poly.pdbx_strand_id
1 'polypeptide(L)' 'MSEKRQKFIRLAENRVNKALKDIQLVGNLCNRNAYEYTDDDVRKMFRALQEALESSRKRFAESGTQARGEFKL' A
#
# COMPACT_ATOMS: atom_id res chain seq x y z
N MET A 1 11.93 21.04 -13.15
CA MET A 1 10.92 20.01 -12.78
C MET A 1 9.55 20.55 -13.13
N SER A 2 8.65 19.76 -13.72
CA SER A 2 7.29 20.23 -14.03
C SER A 2 6.43 20.36 -12.76
N GLU A 3 5.44 21.26 -12.77
CA GLU A 3 4.50 21.43 -11.65
C GLU A 3 3.77 20.12 -11.30
N LYS A 4 3.37 19.35 -12.33
CA LYS A 4 2.76 18.03 -12.16
C LYS A 4 3.69 17.06 -11.42
N ARG A 5 5.00 17.09 -11.73
CA ARG A 5 5.99 16.25 -11.05
C ARG A 5 6.23 16.68 -9.61
N GLN A 6 6.34 17.98 -9.35
CA GLN A 6 6.49 18.52 -7.98
C GLN A 6 5.27 18.18 -7.11
N LYS A 7 4.05 18.34 -7.66
CA LYS A 7 2.81 17.95 -6.98
C LYS A 7 2.79 16.46 -6.66
N PHE A 8 3.20 15.61 -7.61
CA PHE A 8 3.30 14.17 -7.38
C PHE A 8 4.29 13.84 -6.25
N ILE A 9 5.51 14.37 -6.30
CA ILE A 9 6.54 14.12 -5.27
C ILE A 9 6.02 14.51 -3.89
N ARG A 10 5.52 15.74 -3.72
CA ARG A 10 5.00 16.23 -2.44
C ARG A 10 3.88 15.35 -1.89
N LEU A 11 2.95 14.94 -2.74
CA LEU A 11 1.84 14.08 -2.33
C LEU A 11 2.30 12.65 -2.02
N ALA A 12 3.21 12.09 -2.83
CA ALA A 12 3.74 10.75 -2.65
C ALA A 12 4.53 10.65 -1.34
N GLU A 13 5.47 11.57 -1.09
CA GLU A 13 6.27 11.60 0.14
C GLU A 13 5.38 11.67 1.37
N ASN A 14 4.43 12.62 1.41
CA ASN A 14 3.54 12.77 2.55
C ASN A 14 2.68 11.51 2.80
N ARG A 15 2.11 10.92 1.73
CA ARG A 15 1.24 9.73 1.85
C ARG A 15 2.02 8.49 2.25
N VAL A 16 3.20 8.28 1.67
CA VAL A 16 4.06 7.12 1.99
C VAL A 16 4.58 7.24 3.42
N ASN A 17 5.03 8.41 3.85
CA ASN A 17 5.48 8.62 5.24
C ASN A 17 4.37 8.36 6.26
N LYS A 18 3.13 8.79 5.97
CA LYS A 18 1.99 8.48 6.82
C LYS A 18 1.72 6.98 6.89
N ALA A 19 1.72 6.28 5.74
CA ALA A 19 1.52 4.84 5.70
C ALA A 19 2.61 4.08 6.47
N LEU A 20 3.88 4.48 6.34
CA LEU A 20 4.99 3.88 7.10
C LEU A 20 4.81 4.05 8.61
N LYS A 21 4.40 5.25 9.05
CA LYS A 21 4.11 5.52 10.46
C LYS A 21 2.97 4.63 10.98
N ASP A 22 1.88 4.52 10.22
CA ASP A 22 0.73 3.70 10.60
C ASP A 22 1.11 2.21 10.65
N ILE A 23 1.93 1.72 9.70
CA ILE A 23 2.47 0.34 9.73
C ILE A 23 3.33 0.11 10.98
N GLN A 24 4.15 1.08 11.38
CA GLN A 24 4.94 0.96 12.61
C GLN A 24 4.05 0.88 13.85
N LEU A 25 2.97 1.67 13.91
CA LEU A 25 1.99 1.59 15.00
C LEU A 25 1.27 0.24 15.04
N VAL A 26 0.94 -0.35 13.88
CA VAL A 26 0.43 -1.73 13.81
C VAL A 26 1.45 -2.72 14.39
N GLY A 27 2.74 -2.54 14.09
CA GLY A 27 3.81 -3.37 14.65
C GLY A 27 3.88 -3.32 16.19
N ASN A 28 3.61 -2.16 16.79
CA ASN A 28 3.61 -1.99 18.24
C ASN A 28 2.53 -2.81 18.96
N LEU A 29 1.48 -3.24 18.24
CA LEU A 29 0.42 -4.11 18.78
C LEU A 29 0.93 -5.52 19.12
N CYS A 30 2.17 -5.87 18.75
CA CYS A 30 2.76 -7.17 19.09
C CYS A 30 2.95 -7.38 20.60
N ASN A 31 2.92 -6.31 21.40
CA ASN A 31 3.13 -6.38 22.85
C ASN A 31 2.00 -7.15 23.57
N ARG A 32 2.21 -8.46 23.77
CA ARG A 32 1.24 -9.34 24.47
C ARG A 32 1.05 -9.02 25.95
N ASN A 33 1.92 -8.20 26.56
CA ASN A 33 1.70 -7.74 27.93
C ASN A 33 0.63 -6.65 28.01
N ALA A 34 0.42 -5.91 26.92
CA ALA A 34 -0.57 -4.83 26.84
C ALA A 34 -1.85 -5.25 26.09
N TYR A 35 -1.79 -6.29 25.26
CA TYR A 35 -2.87 -6.68 24.37
C TYR A 35 -3.02 -8.20 24.31
N GLU A 36 -4.27 -8.64 24.17
CA GLU A 36 -4.60 -10.02 23.84
C GLU A 36 -5.04 -10.11 22.38
N TYR A 37 -4.46 -11.05 21.64
CA TYR A 37 -4.79 -11.30 20.25
C TYR A 37 -4.45 -12.74 19.89
N THR A 38 -5.16 -13.26 18.88
CA THR A 38 -4.90 -14.59 18.34
C THR A 38 -4.04 -14.52 17.09
N ASP A 39 -3.46 -15.66 16.70
CA ASP A 39 -2.72 -15.75 15.44
C ASP A 39 -3.64 -15.52 14.22
N ASP A 40 -4.95 -15.75 14.35
CA ASP A 40 -5.92 -15.44 13.31
C ASP A 40 -6.14 -13.94 13.13
N ASP A 41 -6.16 -13.17 14.23
CA ASP A 41 -6.22 -11.70 14.19
C ASP A 41 -5.02 -11.14 13.45
N VAL A 42 -3.81 -11.61 13.79
CA VAL A 42 -2.57 -11.21 13.12
C VAL A 42 -2.63 -11.53 11.62
N ARG A 43 -3.07 -12.75 11.26
CA ARG A 43 -3.22 -13.14 9.84
C ARG A 43 -4.19 -12.23 9.10
N LYS A 44 -5.37 -11.94 9.67
CA LYS A 44 -6.37 -11.05 9.05
C LYS A 44 -5.84 -9.63 8.87
N MET A 45 -5.16 -9.08 9.88
CA MET A 45 -4.57 -7.75 9.82
C MET A 45 -3.57 -7.62 8.68
N PHE A 46 -2.60 -8.54 8.58
CA PHE A 46 -1.57 -8.47 7.55
C PHE A 46 -2.11 -8.81 6.16
N ARG A 47 -3.09 -9.71 6.05
CA ARG A 47 -3.77 -9.98 4.78
C ARG A 47 -4.45 -8.72 4.23
N ALA A 48 -5.21 -8.00 5.05
CA ALA A 48 -5.87 -6.76 4.62
C ALA A 48 -4.86 -5.69 4.15
N LEU A 49 -3.74 -5.54 4.87
CA LEU A 49 -2.66 -4.62 4.48
C LEU A 49 -2.03 -5.01 3.13
N GLN A 50 -1.77 -6.31 2.92
CA GLN A 50 -1.21 -6.82 1.67
C GLN A 50 -2.18 -6.61 0.49
N GLU A 51 -3.46 -6.92 0.66
CA GLU A 51 -4.49 -6.72 -0.37
C GLU A 51 -4.63 -5.24 -0.78
N ALA A 52 -4.56 -4.33 0.19
CA ALA A 52 -4.58 -2.89 -0.06
C ALA A 52 -3.33 -2.40 -0.83
N LEU A 53 -2.16 -2.94 -0.49
CA LEU A 53 -0.90 -2.62 -1.16
C LEU A 53 -0.89 -3.14 -2.60
N GLU A 54 -1.29 -4.40 -2.79
CA GLU A 54 -1.43 -5.04 -4.10
C GLU A 54 -2.40 -4.26 -5.00
N SER A 55 -3.58 -3.92 -4.48
CA SER A 55 -4.59 -3.15 -5.21
C SER A 55 -4.06 -1.77 -5.64
N SER A 56 -3.29 -1.11 -4.76
CA SER A 56 -2.64 0.16 -5.08
C SER A 56 -1.58 0.00 -6.15
N ARG A 57 -0.74 -1.04 -6.08
CA ARG A 57 0.29 -1.36 -7.08
C ARG A 57 -0.34 -1.64 -8.45
N LYS A 58 -1.42 -2.43 -8.51
CA LYS A 58 -2.14 -2.74 -9.75
C LYS A 58 -2.60 -1.49 -10.48
N ARG A 59 -3.13 -0.49 -9.78
CA ARG A 59 -3.54 0.79 -10.38
C ARG A 59 -2.40 1.54 -11.07
N PHE A 60 -1.17 1.45 -10.56
CA PHE A 60 0.01 2.01 -11.24
C PHE A 60 0.43 1.20 -12.47
N ALA A 61 0.20 -0.12 -12.47
CA ALA A 61 0.50 -0.99 -13.61
C ALA A 61 -0.55 -0.86 -14.74
N GLU A 62 -1.84 -0.76 -14.38
CA GLU A 62 -2.96 -0.57 -15.30
C GLU A 62 -2.87 0.78 -16.04
N SER A 63 -2.42 1.82 -15.34
CA SER A 63 -2.14 3.13 -15.95
C SER A 63 -0.90 3.16 -16.85
N GLY A 64 -0.10 2.08 -16.88
CA GLY A 64 1.00 1.85 -17.82
C GLY A 64 0.64 0.91 -18.99
N THR A 65 -0.56 0.31 -19.00
CA THR A 65 -0.95 -0.71 -20.00
C THR A 65 -2.22 -0.29 -20.73
N GLN A 66 -2.12 0.78 -21.53
CA GLN A 66 -2.93 0.97 -22.74
C GLN A 66 -2.01 0.94 -23.97
N ALA A 67 -1.30 -0.16 -24.17
CA ALA A 67 -0.68 -0.47 -25.46
C ALA A 67 -1.36 -1.73 -26.02
N ARG A 68 -2.23 -1.49 -27.01
CA ARG A 68 -2.81 -2.41 -28.00
C ARG A 68 -2.54 -3.90 -27.78
N GLY A 69 -3.53 -4.59 -27.21
CA GLY A 69 -3.82 -5.96 -27.64
C GLY A 69 -4.56 -5.90 -28.97
N GLU A 70 -3.85 -5.73 -30.08
CA GLU A 70 -4.39 -6.11 -31.38
C GLU A 70 -4.25 -7.63 -31.46
N PHE A 71 -5.37 -8.33 -31.21
CA PHE A 71 -5.47 -9.76 -31.48
C PHE A 71 -5.41 -9.95 -33.00
N LYS A 72 -4.42 -10.72 -33.47
CA LYS A 72 -4.46 -11.39 -34.77
C LYS A 72 -3.95 -12.82 -34.63
N LEU A 73 -4.63 -13.72 -35.36
CA LEU A 73 -4.09 -15.01 -35.79
C LEU A 73 -2.92 -14.80 -36.75
#